data_AF-A0A0K8RES1-F1
#
_entry.id   AF-A0A0K8RES1-F1
#
_cell.length_a   1.000
_cell.length_b   1.000
_cell.length_c   1.000
_cell.angle_alpha   90.00
_cell.angle_beta   90.00
_cell.angle_gamma   90.00
#
_symmetry.space_group_name_H-M   'P 1'
#
loop_
_entity.id
_entity.type
_entity.pdbx_description
1 polymer ?
#
loop_
_entity_poly.entity_id
_entity_poly.type
_entity_poly.pdbx_seq_one_letter_code
_entity_poly.pdbx_strand_id
1 'polypeptide(L)'
;MPGRLHFGACSLLICCLNVFVVTTAALINTDVGIQSQQQTSNSDIQILRSIHGKTYSRPLSSNQQPFLVGSQVSCFTIQLLYSAEEEHHKVMLWLHYTETASGFKRVHTISFAVKEETTPSTNNVYLEFEGSSNNDLTLQEAEFVHHATYNCLKITLKNGACVYLALPTSSSKCDISNCEPTNQRGHCTYENYDDSDSIKCLNYQSFKDTDQPEATEVATPSSNDNKPLLETDNLLQEYQDFKRGLLFSSLVLVYSSYGDDRFPLCMITYKPNETPGPHGNLYILTSGLSGDQAMVQEFKPYKLDGHNDTFKAAARIRRDGGFYESRVIFTDRRQCILLRTPKYHNLCELFTGGRYTNGILNNICFFIYTVYCKQPEKRFTKLGDCWPPANKKN
;
A
#
# COMPACT_ATOMS: atom_id res chain seq x y z
N MET A 1 -41.08 -23.02 21.25
CA MET A 1 -40.25 -22.80 22.46
C MET A 1 -40.81 -23.63 23.60
N PRO A 2 -40.01 -24.07 24.60
CA PRO A 2 -38.54 -24.06 24.76
C PRO A 2 -37.97 -25.49 24.99
N GLY A 3 -36.67 -25.81 25.05
CA GLY A 3 -35.41 -25.08 24.96
C GLY A 3 -34.20 -25.95 25.42
N ARG A 4 -32.99 -25.44 25.11
CA ARG A 4 -31.60 -25.82 25.52
C ARG A 4 -30.84 -26.78 24.59
N LEU A 5 -29.90 -26.31 23.75
CA LEU A 5 -28.53 -25.79 23.98
C LEU A 5 -27.54 -26.82 24.54
N HIS A 6 -26.68 -27.33 23.64
CA HIS A 6 -25.23 -27.54 23.76
C HIS A 6 -24.81 -28.79 22.97
N PHE A 7 -24.01 -28.59 21.92
CA PHE A 7 -22.82 -29.37 21.53
C PHE A 7 -22.39 -28.94 20.12
N GLY A 8 -21.93 -27.69 20.01
CA GLY A 8 -21.20 -27.16 18.86
C GLY A 8 -19.80 -26.80 19.30
N ALA A 9 -18.92 -27.80 19.46
CA ALA A 9 -17.51 -27.58 19.80
C ALA A 9 -16.58 -28.77 19.48
N CYS A 10 -17.01 -29.77 18.69
CA CYS A 10 -16.21 -30.99 18.49
C CYS A 10 -15.81 -31.32 17.04
N SER A 11 -16.07 -30.44 16.06
CA SER A 11 -15.61 -30.62 14.67
C SER A 11 -14.50 -29.67 14.22
N LEU A 12 -13.97 -28.84 15.14
CA LEU A 12 -12.90 -27.86 14.84
C LEU A 12 -11.50 -28.26 15.35
N LEU A 13 -11.36 -29.45 15.94
CA LEU A 13 -10.10 -29.90 16.56
C LEU A 13 -9.31 -30.96 15.77
N ILE A 14 -9.73 -31.27 14.53
CA ILE A 14 -9.01 -32.22 13.64
C ILE A 14 -8.30 -31.49 12.46
N CYS A 15 -8.44 -30.16 12.34
CA CYS A 15 -7.79 -29.37 11.27
C CYS A 15 -6.34 -28.94 11.56
N CYS A 16 -5.72 -29.35 12.68
CA CYS A 16 -4.37 -28.92 13.07
C CYS A 16 -3.29 -30.02 12.99
N LEU A 17 -3.59 -31.19 12.42
CA LEU A 17 -2.60 -32.25 12.18
C LEU A 17 -2.56 -32.58 10.68
N ASN A 18 -2.05 -31.63 9.89
CA ASN A 18 -1.45 -31.83 8.56
C ASN A 18 -0.64 -30.57 8.23
N VAL A 19 0.36 -30.31 9.07
CA VAL A 19 1.46 -29.41 8.76
C VAL A 19 2.27 -30.14 7.68
N PHE A 20 2.03 -29.78 6.41
CA PHE A 20 2.72 -30.27 5.21
C PHE A 20 2.86 -31.80 5.09
N VAL A 21 1.76 -32.50 4.80
CA VAL A 21 1.87 -33.75 4.04
C VAL A 21 2.18 -33.38 2.59
N VAL A 22 3.37 -33.75 2.14
CA VAL A 22 3.83 -33.68 0.77
C VAL A 22 2.82 -34.41 -0.12
N THR A 23 1.97 -33.67 -0.83
CA THR A 23 1.41 -34.16 -2.10
C THR A 23 2.40 -33.79 -3.19
N THR A 24 3.17 -34.76 -3.64
CA THR A 24 3.87 -34.75 -4.93
C THR A 24 2.85 -34.64 -6.06
N ALA A 25 2.33 -33.44 -6.29
CA ALA A 25 1.84 -33.04 -7.60
C ALA A 25 2.93 -32.15 -8.18
N ALA A 26 3.79 -32.74 -9.00
CA ALA A 26 4.71 -31.99 -9.83
C ALA A 26 3.89 -31.01 -10.69
N LEU A 27 3.85 -29.73 -10.34
CA LEU A 27 3.55 -28.70 -11.32
C LEU A 27 4.80 -28.59 -12.18
N ILE A 28 4.73 -29.22 -13.34
CA ILE A 28 5.71 -29.09 -14.40
C ILE A 28 5.91 -27.60 -14.65
N ASN A 29 7.13 -27.12 -14.40
CA ASN A 29 7.61 -25.85 -14.92
C ASN A 29 7.46 -25.88 -16.44
N THR A 30 6.50 -25.11 -16.96
CA THR A 30 6.73 -24.37 -18.19
C THR A 30 7.18 -22.97 -17.79
N ASP A 31 8.50 -22.80 -17.84
CA ASP A 31 9.11 -21.52 -18.16
C ASP A 31 8.37 -20.93 -19.37
N VAL A 32 8.08 -19.62 -19.35
CA VAL A 32 7.11 -18.90 -20.23
C VAL A 32 5.64 -19.13 -19.82
N GLY A 33 5.14 -18.24 -18.95
CA GLY A 33 3.70 -18.08 -18.74
C GLY A 33 3.14 -18.64 -17.44
N ILE A 34 3.49 -18.03 -16.30
CA ILE A 34 2.48 -17.84 -15.25
C ILE A 34 1.68 -16.61 -15.68
N GLN A 35 0.85 -16.82 -16.71
CA GLN A 35 -0.41 -16.13 -16.83
C GLN A 35 -1.08 -16.33 -15.47
N SER A 36 -1.20 -15.22 -14.74
CA SER A 36 -2.27 -15.05 -13.77
C SER A 36 -3.51 -15.77 -14.33
N GLN A 37 -4.14 -16.66 -13.56
CA GLN A 37 -5.43 -17.22 -13.96
C GLN A 37 -6.57 -16.18 -13.86
N GLN A 38 -6.20 -14.89 -13.80
CA GLN A 38 -6.91 -13.70 -14.24
C GLN A 38 -5.90 -12.68 -14.79
N GLN A 39 -5.08 -13.09 -15.78
CA GLN A 39 -4.52 -12.15 -16.75
C GLN A 39 -5.65 -11.93 -17.75
N THR A 40 -6.76 -11.36 -17.27
CA THR A 40 -7.64 -10.62 -18.15
C THR A 40 -6.72 -9.60 -18.82
N SER A 41 -6.71 -9.61 -20.14
CA SER A 41 -6.15 -8.57 -20.98
C SER A 41 -6.95 -7.26 -20.80
N ASN A 42 -7.28 -6.92 -19.56
CA ASN A 42 -8.13 -5.79 -19.25
C ASN A 42 -7.24 -4.55 -19.27
N SER A 43 -7.46 -3.70 -20.27
CA SER A 43 -6.83 -2.38 -20.43
C SER A 43 -6.78 -1.62 -19.11
N ASP A 44 -7.83 -1.76 -18.29
CA ASP A 44 -8.00 -1.11 -16.99
C ASP A 44 -6.84 -1.39 -16.03
N ILE A 45 -6.38 -2.65 -15.94
CA ILE A 45 -5.30 -3.02 -15.01
C ILE A 45 -3.98 -2.38 -15.45
N GLN A 46 -3.73 -2.28 -16.75
CA GLN A 46 -2.53 -1.63 -17.26
C GLN A 46 -2.57 -0.12 -16.99
N ILE A 47 -3.74 0.50 -17.18
CA ILE A 47 -3.98 1.91 -16.85
C ILE A 47 -3.71 2.16 -15.36
N LEU A 48 -4.33 1.38 -14.48
CA LEU A 48 -4.19 1.51 -13.02
C LEU A 48 -2.74 1.30 -12.54
N ARG A 49 -2.01 0.36 -13.15
CA ARG A 49 -0.57 0.18 -12.89
C ARG A 49 0.25 1.38 -13.34
N SER A 50 -0.10 2.02 -14.45
CA SER A 50 0.64 3.16 -15.00
C SER A 50 0.53 4.43 -14.16
N ILE A 51 -0.52 4.55 -13.34
CA ILE A 51 -0.77 5.69 -12.45
C ILE A 51 -0.46 5.40 -10.99
N HIS A 52 -0.20 4.13 -10.63
CA HIS A 52 0.10 3.72 -9.27
C HIS A 52 1.33 4.46 -8.71
N GLY A 53 1.14 5.10 -7.55
CA GLY A 53 2.20 5.81 -6.83
C GLY A 53 2.52 7.19 -7.39
N LYS A 54 1.96 7.58 -8.55
CA LYS A 54 2.13 8.92 -9.11
C LYS A 54 1.49 9.96 -8.18
N THR A 55 2.22 11.04 -7.97
CA THR A 55 1.82 12.15 -7.11
C THR A 55 1.64 13.39 -7.97
N TYR A 56 0.53 14.08 -7.72
CA TYR A 56 0.13 15.27 -8.46
C TYR A 56 -0.04 16.43 -7.48
N SER A 57 0.35 17.63 -7.86
CA SER A 57 0.20 18.83 -7.05
C SER A 57 -0.75 19.81 -7.72
N ARG A 58 -1.62 20.43 -6.92
CA ARG A 58 -2.48 21.51 -7.40
C ARG A 58 -1.74 22.85 -7.23
N PRO A 59 -1.59 23.66 -8.28
CA PRO A 59 -1.17 25.05 -8.12
C PRO A 59 -2.15 25.79 -7.22
N LEU A 60 -1.67 26.32 -6.09
CA LEU A 60 -2.52 27.00 -5.12
C LEU A 60 -2.58 28.50 -5.43
N SER A 61 -3.79 29.04 -5.51
CA SER A 61 -4.06 30.47 -5.59
C SER A 61 -4.71 30.95 -4.29
N SER A 62 -4.51 32.22 -3.94
CA SER A 62 -4.93 32.79 -2.64
C SER A 62 -6.43 32.68 -2.35
N ASN A 63 -7.26 32.52 -3.38
CA ASN A 63 -8.72 32.55 -3.25
C ASN A 63 -9.42 31.21 -3.56
N GLN A 64 -8.69 30.16 -3.93
CA GLN A 64 -9.31 28.88 -4.34
C GLN A 64 -8.92 27.74 -3.42
N GLN A 65 -9.89 27.31 -2.62
CA GLN A 65 -9.78 26.10 -1.82
C GLN A 65 -9.84 24.87 -2.72
N PRO A 66 -9.05 23.81 -2.48
CA PRO A 66 -9.22 22.56 -3.20
C PRO A 66 -10.56 21.93 -2.88
N PHE A 67 -11.27 21.49 -3.91
CA PHE A 67 -12.63 20.95 -3.76
C PHE A 67 -12.68 19.75 -2.80
N LEU A 68 -11.71 18.84 -2.88
CA LEU A 68 -11.65 17.64 -2.04
C LEU A 68 -11.26 17.89 -0.58
N VAL A 69 -10.81 19.10 -0.26
CA VAL A 69 -10.41 19.48 1.11
C VAL A 69 -11.45 20.41 1.73
N GLY A 70 -12.03 21.33 0.95
CA GLY A 70 -13.05 22.27 1.44
C GLY A 70 -12.51 23.33 2.41
N SER A 71 -11.19 23.51 2.48
CA SER A 71 -10.54 24.52 3.31
C SER A 71 -9.31 25.12 2.63
N GLN A 72 -8.83 26.26 3.15
CA GLN A 72 -7.61 26.87 2.64
C GLN A 72 -6.38 26.07 3.06
N VAL A 73 -5.52 25.82 2.08
CA VAL A 73 -4.29 25.05 2.26
C VAL A 73 -3.10 25.82 1.71
N SER A 74 -1.94 25.65 2.33
CA SER A 74 -0.66 26.20 1.87
C SER A 74 0.11 25.21 1.00
N CYS A 75 -0.27 23.93 1.05
CA CYS A 75 0.25 22.86 0.20
C CYS A 75 -0.85 21.82 -0.05
N PHE A 76 -0.97 21.29 -1.27
CA PHE A 76 -1.86 20.17 -1.58
C PHE A 76 -1.30 19.27 -2.69
N THR A 77 -1.18 17.99 -2.37
CA THR A 77 -0.92 16.93 -3.34
C THR A 77 -1.92 15.79 -3.21
N ILE A 78 -2.12 15.09 -4.32
CA ILE A 78 -2.87 13.85 -4.38
C ILE A 78 -2.00 12.72 -4.89
N GLN A 79 -2.18 11.51 -4.38
CA GLN A 79 -1.50 10.31 -4.83
C GLN A 79 -2.53 9.22 -5.14
N LEU A 80 -2.43 8.63 -6.33
CA LEU A 80 -3.29 7.51 -6.73
C LEU A 80 -2.57 6.19 -6.47
N LEU A 81 -3.22 5.30 -5.73
CA LEU A 81 -2.70 3.99 -5.40
C LEU A 81 -3.69 2.92 -5.86
N TYR A 82 -3.16 1.84 -6.42
CA TYR A 82 -3.94 0.73 -6.92
C TYR A 82 -3.60 -0.50 -6.08
N SER A 83 -4.59 -1.33 -5.78
CA SER A 83 -4.42 -2.62 -5.14
C SER A 83 -5.20 -3.69 -5.90
N ALA A 84 -4.49 -4.77 -6.26
CA ALA A 84 -5.08 -5.94 -6.89
C ALA A 84 -5.60 -6.90 -5.81
N GLU A 85 -6.81 -6.66 -5.28
CA GLU A 85 -7.48 -7.64 -4.41
C GLU A 85 -8.18 -8.74 -5.23
N GLU A 86 -8.45 -9.90 -4.62
CA GLU A 86 -8.87 -11.13 -5.32
C GLU A 86 -10.26 -11.06 -5.97
N GLU A 87 -11.26 -10.46 -5.31
CA GLU A 87 -12.62 -10.34 -5.87
C GLU A 87 -12.90 -8.97 -6.50
N HIS A 88 -12.27 -7.90 -6.00
CA HIS A 88 -12.49 -6.54 -6.49
C HIS A 88 -11.21 -5.71 -6.44
N HIS A 89 -10.68 -5.34 -7.61
CA HIS A 89 -9.61 -4.36 -7.72
C HIS A 89 -9.99 -3.05 -7.01
N LYS A 90 -9.01 -2.36 -6.42
CA LYS A 90 -9.26 -1.12 -5.67
C LYS A 90 -8.33 0.01 -6.05
N VAL A 91 -8.86 1.22 -5.94
CA VAL A 91 -8.14 2.46 -6.11
C VAL A 91 -8.29 3.30 -4.85
N MET A 92 -7.17 3.79 -4.33
CA MET A 92 -7.14 4.70 -3.19
C MET A 92 -6.57 6.04 -3.64
N LEU A 93 -7.32 7.10 -3.39
CA LEU A 93 -6.87 8.47 -3.54
C LEU A 93 -6.40 8.99 -2.19
N TRP A 94 -5.12 9.32 -2.10
CA TRP A 94 -4.50 9.90 -0.91
C TRP A 94 -4.38 11.40 -1.11
N LEU A 95 -4.76 12.16 -0.09
CA LEU A 95 -4.80 13.61 -0.08
C LEU A 95 -3.82 14.08 0.99
N HIS A 96 -2.74 14.73 0.59
CA HIS A 96 -1.76 15.29 1.51
C HIS A 96 -1.82 16.81 1.44
N TYR A 97 -2.07 17.46 2.56
CA TYR A 97 -2.17 18.91 2.57
C TYR A 97 -1.73 19.53 3.89
N THR A 98 -1.42 20.82 3.84
CA THR A 98 -1.13 21.64 5.01
C THR A 98 -2.21 22.71 5.12
N GLU A 99 -2.96 22.72 6.21
CA GLU A 99 -3.98 23.75 6.48
C GLU A 99 -3.32 25.12 6.66
N THR A 100 -3.82 26.15 5.97
CA THR A 100 -3.23 27.50 6.06
C THR A 100 -3.37 28.11 7.45
N ALA A 101 -4.52 27.92 8.10
CA ALA A 101 -4.82 28.56 9.38
C ALA A 101 -4.03 27.97 10.56
N SER A 102 -3.87 26.65 10.58
CA SER A 102 -3.22 25.94 11.70
C SER A 102 -1.76 25.57 11.40
N GLY A 103 -1.37 25.52 10.13
CA GLY A 103 -0.10 24.95 9.69
C GLY A 103 -0.04 23.42 9.83
N PHE A 104 -1.14 22.76 10.24
CA PHE A 104 -1.15 21.32 10.44
C PHE A 104 -1.15 20.57 9.12
N LYS A 105 -0.29 19.56 9.05
CA LYS A 105 -0.30 18.58 7.98
C LYS A 105 -1.39 17.55 8.22
N ARG A 106 -2.07 17.19 7.13
CA ARG A 106 -3.17 16.25 7.10
C ARG A 106 -2.94 15.24 5.99
N VAL A 107 -3.36 14.01 6.27
CA VAL A 107 -3.41 12.94 5.28
C VAL A 107 -4.79 12.32 5.35
N HIS A 108 -5.50 12.36 4.24
CA HIS A 108 -6.81 11.76 4.09
C HIS A 108 -6.83 10.76 2.96
N THR A 109 -7.69 9.75 3.07
CA THR A 109 -7.84 8.70 2.08
C THR A 109 -9.29 8.57 1.63
N ILE A 110 -9.46 8.28 0.36
CA ILE A 110 -10.72 7.94 -0.28
C ILE A 110 -10.52 6.63 -1.02
N SER A 111 -11.35 5.62 -0.74
CA SER A 111 -11.24 4.31 -1.40
C SER A 111 -12.39 4.06 -2.36
N PHE A 112 -12.06 3.45 -3.49
CA PHE A 112 -12.98 3.04 -4.54
C PHE A 112 -12.75 1.57 -4.94
N ALA A 113 -13.83 0.86 -5.21
CA ALA A 113 -13.81 -0.42 -5.90
C ALA A 113 -13.84 -0.17 -7.42
N VAL A 114 -13.07 -0.94 -8.17
CA VAL A 114 -13.14 -0.92 -9.63
C VAL A 114 -14.34 -1.76 -10.05
N LYS A 115 -15.24 -1.16 -10.83
CA LYS A 115 -16.43 -1.85 -11.33
C LYS A 115 -16.09 -2.59 -12.61
N GLU A 116 -16.40 -3.88 -12.67
CA GLU A 116 -16.32 -4.64 -13.93
C GLU A 116 -17.46 -4.21 -14.85
N GLU A 117 -17.12 -3.69 -16.04
CA GLU A 117 -18.12 -3.38 -17.07
C GLU A 117 -18.48 -4.61 -17.90
N THR A 118 -19.77 -4.77 -18.21
CA THR A 118 -20.26 -5.79 -19.15
C THR A 118 -19.80 -5.55 -20.60
N THR A 119 -19.40 -4.32 -20.91
CA THR A 119 -18.77 -3.93 -22.18
C THR A 119 -17.57 -3.05 -21.86
N PRO A 120 -16.35 -3.57 -21.91
CA PRO A 120 -15.16 -2.82 -21.53
C PRO A 120 -14.98 -1.64 -22.49
N SER A 121 -15.03 -0.42 -21.96
CA SER A 121 -14.50 0.72 -22.69
C SER A 121 -12.96 0.63 -22.68
N THR A 122 -12.30 0.89 -23.82
CA THR A 122 -10.83 0.72 -23.91
C THR A 122 -10.05 1.73 -23.07
N ASN A 123 -10.71 2.80 -22.58
CA ASN A 123 -10.06 3.98 -22.02
C ASN A 123 -10.68 4.46 -20.68
N ASN A 124 -11.86 3.98 -20.27
CA ASN A 124 -12.51 4.46 -19.04
C ASN A 124 -12.54 3.34 -18.00
N VAL A 125 -12.19 3.69 -16.78
CA VAL A 125 -12.25 2.84 -15.60
C VAL A 125 -13.28 3.46 -14.64
N TYR A 126 -14.37 2.74 -14.42
CA TYR A 126 -15.42 3.19 -13.50
C TYR A 126 -15.12 2.74 -12.07
N LEU A 127 -15.25 3.67 -11.13
CA LEU A 127 -14.87 3.50 -9.73
C LEU A 127 -16.09 3.73 -8.84
N GLU A 128 -16.51 2.71 -8.10
CA GLU A 128 -17.60 2.80 -7.14
C GLU A 128 -17.07 3.15 -5.76
N PHE A 129 -17.68 4.11 -5.09
CA PHE A 129 -17.23 4.54 -3.77
C PHE A 129 -17.59 3.50 -2.70
N GLU A 130 -16.59 3.03 -1.93
CA GLU A 130 -16.78 1.97 -0.93
C GLU A 130 -17.13 2.50 0.48
N GLY A 131 -17.49 3.78 0.61
CA GLY A 131 -17.94 4.33 1.90
C GLY A 131 -16.82 4.76 2.86
N SER A 132 -15.55 4.60 2.52
CA SER A 132 -14.43 5.05 3.37
C SER A 132 -13.80 6.33 2.82
N SER A 133 -14.39 7.49 3.15
CA SER A 133 -13.70 8.78 3.07
C SER A 133 -13.60 9.36 4.47
N ASN A 134 -12.39 9.71 4.89
CA ASN A 134 -12.21 10.40 6.16
C ASN A 134 -12.52 11.90 6.06
N ASN A 135 -12.89 12.40 4.89
CA ASN A 135 -13.31 13.78 4.66
C ASN A 135 -14.82 13.85 4.83
N ASP A 136 -15.35 14.95 5.32
CA ASP A 136 -16.80 15.15 5.50
C ASP A 136 -17.58 15.24 4.16
N LEU A 137 -16.94 14.85 3.05
CA LEU A 137 -17.49 14.76 1.72
C LEU A 137 -18.32 13.48 1.58
N THR A 138 -19.57 13.64 1.18
CA THR A 138 -20.47 12.52 0.89
C THR A 138 -20.33 12.11 -0.56
N LEU A 139 -19.30 11.30 -0.84
CA LEU A 139 -19.01 10.80 -2.19
C LEU A 139 -20.03 9.73 -2.62
N GLN A 140 -20.29 9.67 -3.92
CA GLN A 140 -21.18 8.68 -4.55
C GLN A 140 -20.42 7.74 -5.48
N GLU A 141 -19.68 8.29 -6.43
CA GLU A 141 -18.95 7.52 -7.45
C GLU A 141 -17.80 8.35 -8.02
N ALA A 142 -16.89 7.67 -8.72
CA ALA A 142 -15.84 8.31 -9.49
C ALA A 142 -15.67 7.62 -10.86
N GLU A 143 -15.21 8.36 -11.85
CA GLU A 143 -14.90 7.85 -13.18
C GLU A 143 -13.48 8.30 -13.53
N PHE A 144 -12.62 7.35 -13.85
CA PHE A 144 -11.27 7.61 -14.30
C PHE A 144 -11.17 7.39 -15.81
N VAL A 145 -10.86 8.45 -16.55
CA VAL A 145 -10.72 8.41 -18.00
C VAL A 145 -9.24 8.54 -18.34
N HIS A 146 -8.71 7.53 -19.04
CA HIS A 146 -7.34 7.47 -19.51
C HIS A 146 -7.26 7.74 -21.01
N HIS A 147 -6.47 8.73 -21.39
CA HIS A 147 -6.08 8.97 -22.77
C HIS A 147 -4.56 8.95 -22.90
N ALA A 148 -4.07 8.71 -24.13
CA ALA A 148 -2.64 8.67 -24.43
C ALA A 148 -1.88 9.97 -24.05
N THR A 149 -2.59 11.08 -23.90
CA THR A 149 -2.04 12.42 -23.64
C THR A 149 -2.55 13.04 -22.33
N TYR A 150 -3.59 12.48 -21.70
CA TYR A 150 -4.14 13.05 -20.47
C TYR A 150 -4.93 12.03 -19.64
N ASN A 151 -5.07 12.29 -18.34
CA ASN A 151 -5.91 11.54 -17.43
C ASN A 151 -6.95 12.49 -16.81
N CYS A 152 -8.19 12.03 -16.67
CA CYS A 152 -9.23 12.79 -15.99
C CYS A 152 -9.84 11.92 -14.89
N LEU A 153 -9.91 12.45 -13.68
CA LEU A 153 -10.67 11.83 -12.59
C LEU A 153 -11.90 12.69 -12.30
N LYS A 154 -13.07 12.18 -12.62
CA LYS A 154 -14.35 12.76 -12.22
C LYS A 154 -14.77 12.17 -10.89
N ILE A 155 -15.17 13.00 -9.95
CA ILE A 155 -15.74 12.57 -8.67
C ILE A 155 -17.11 13.23 -8.50
N THR A 156 -18.12 12.42 -8.21
CA THR A 156 -19.52 12.87 -8.00
C THR A 156 -19.92 12.66 -6.55
N LEU A 157 -20.56 13.67 -5.96
CA LEU A 157 -21.10 13.66 -4.61
C LEU A 157 -22.58 13.28 -4.61
N LYS A 158 -23.06 12.77 -3.48
CA LYS A 158 -24.48 12.40 -3.28
C LYS A 158 -25.46 13.57 -3.45
N ASN A 159 -25.00 14.81 -3.27
CA ASN A 159 -25.81 16.01 -3.47
C ASN A 159 -25.85 16.48 -4.94
N GLY A 160 -25.26 15.71 -5.87
CA GLY A 160 -25.19 16.04 -7.29
C GLY A 160 -24.05 16.99 -7.67
N ALA A 161 -23.27 17.51 -6.72
CA ALA A 161 -22.06 18.25 -7.03
C ALA A 161 -20.99 17.32 -7.60
N CYS A 162 -20.12 17.85 -8.46
CA CYS A 162 -19.07 17.08 -9.11
C CYS A 162 -17.79 17.90 -9.25
N VAL A 163 -16.66 17.20 -9.30
CA VAL A 163 -15.35 17.79 -9.63
C VAL A 163 -14.63 16.94 -10.67
N TYR A 164 -14.00 17.61 -11.64
CA TYR A 164 -13.06 17.03 -12.57
C TYR A 164 -11.64 17.41 -12.20
N LEU A 165 -10.78 16.41 -12.00
CA LEU A 165 -9.35 16.59 -11.76
C LEU A 165 -8.61 16.24 -13.06
N ALA A 166 -8.01 17.24 -13.68
CA ALA A 166 -7.14 17.09 -14.84
C ALA A 166 -5.74 16.68 -14.35
N LEU A 167 -5.35 15.44 -14.67
CA LEU A 167 -4.10 14.83 -14.22
C LEU A 167 -3.16 14.63 -15.43
N PRO A 168 -1.92 15.15 -15.38
CA PRO A 168 -0.98 15.00 -16.46
C PRO A 168 -0.57 13.54 -16.69
N THR A 169 -0.12 13.27 -17.92
CA THR A 169 0.55 12.02 -18.29
C THR A 169 2.02 12.31 -18.55
N SER A 170 2.85 11.28 -18.59
CA SER A 170 4.30 11.42 -18.89
C SER A 170 4.59 12.01 -20.27
N SER A 171 3.59 12.07 -21.17
CA SER A 171 3.70 12.57 -22.54
C SER A 171 3.21 14.01 -22.72
N SER A 172 2.35 14.54 -21.83
CA SER A 172 1.83 15.90 -21.96
C SER A 172 1.08 16.41 -20.72
N LYS A 173 1.04 17.73 -20.57
CA LYS A 173 0.17 18.41 -19.59
C LYS A 173 -1.29 18.20 -19.96
N CYS A 174 -2.11 17.86 -18.96
CA CYS A 174 -3.56 17.84 -19.12
C CYS A 174 -4.10 19.25 -18.87
N ASP A 175 -4.82 19.81 -19.85
CA ASP A 175 -5.63 21.01 -19.65
C ASP A 175 -7.08 20.60 -19.34
N ILE A 176 -7.75 21.36 -18.48
CA ILE A 176 -9.18 21.22 -18.14
C ILE A 176 -10.04 21.12 -19.40
N SER A 177 -9.67 21.84 -20.46
CA SER A 177 -10.38 21.82 -21.74
C SER A 177 -10.50 20.42 -22.37
N ASN A 178 -9.58 19.50 -22.05
CA ASN A 178 -9.63 18.11 -22.52
C ASN A 178 -10.49 17.21 -21.63
N CYS A 179 -10.60 17.53 -20.33
CA CYS A 179 -11.41 16.80 -19.37
C CYS A 179 -12.86 17.29 -19.28
N GLU A 180 -13.22 18.32 -20.04
CA GLU A 180 -14.51 18.99 -19.98
C GLU A 180 -15.43 18.49 -21.11
N PRO A 181 -16.37 17.56 -20.84
CA PRO A 181 -17.40 17.25 -21.81
C PRO A 181 -18.26 18.50 -22.03
N THR A 182 -18.47 18.86 -23.30
CA THR A 182 -19.11 20.12 -23.74
C THR A 182 -20.50 20.34 -23.12
N ASN A 183 -21.12 19.26 -22.65
CA ASN A 183 -22.48 19.19 -22.12
C ASN A 183 -22.57 19.40 -20.60
N GLN A 184 -21.43 19.43 -19.88
CA GLN A 184 -21.36 19.59 -18.41
C GLN A 184 -20.66 20.90 -17.99
N ARG A 185 -20.41 21.79 -18.96
CA ARG A 185 -19.93 23.16 -18.74
C ARG A 185 -20.84 23.91 -17.78
N GLY A 186 -20.33 24.27 -16.61
CA GLY A 186 -21.03 25.08 -15.58
C GLY A 186 -21.68 24.31 -14.43
N HIS A 187 -21.71 22.97 -14.45
CA HIS A 187 -22.32 22.16 -13.39
C HIS A 187 -21.30 21.47 -12.45
N CYS A 188 -20.07 21.26 -12.90
CA CYS A 188 -18.98 20.69 -12.10
C CYS A 188 -17.87 21.71 -11.82
N THR A 189 -17.12 21.51 -10.74
CA THR A 189 -15.85 22.19 -10.47
C THR A 189 -14.74 21.54 -11.30
N TYR A 190 -13.77 22.32 -11.74
CA TYR A 190 -12.65 21.82 -12.54
C TYR A 190 -11.33 22.24 -11.89
N GLU A 191 -10.40 21.30 -11.74
CA GLU A 191 -9.11 21.53 -11.13
C GLU A 191 -7.97 20.96 -11.99
N ASN A 192 -6.97 21.78 -12.25
CA ASN A 192 -5.73 21.37 -12.92
C ASN A 192 -4.69 20.95 -11.89
N TYR A 193 -3.98 19.86 -12.20
CA TYR A 193 -2.84 19.40 -11.43
C TYR A 193 -1.59 19.33 -12.32
N ASP A 194 -0.43 19.48 -11.69
CA ASP A 194 0.87 19.25 -12.30
C ASP A 194 1.50 17.98 -11.73
N ASP A 195 2.37 17.33 -12.51
CA ASP A 195 3.21 16.24 -12.02
C ASP A 195 4.06 16.76 -10.86
N SER A 196 4.10 15.97 -9.78
CA SER A 196 4.75 16.38 -8.56
C SER A 196 5.74 15.33 -8.10
N ASP A 197 7.02 15.68 -8.19
CA ASP A 197 8.05 15.06 -7.35
C ASP A 197 7.96 15.55 -5.90
N SER A 198 6.99 16.42 -5.59
CA SER A 198 7.17 17.36 -4.51
C SER A 198 7.09 16.69 -3.14
N ILE A 199 8.29 16.63 -2.58
CA ILE A 199 8.66 16.50 -1.18
C ILE A 199 8.10 17.66 -0.32
N LYS A 200 7.24 18.55 -0.87
CA LYS A 200 6.88 19.81 -0.21
C LYS A 200 5.71 19.68 0.77
N CYS A 201 4.68 18.88 0.48
CA CYS A 201 3.58 18.72 1.44
C CYS A 201 3.99 17.78 2.58
N LEU A 202 4.57 16.63 2.25
CA LEU A 202 5.21 15.73 3.20
C LEU A 202 6.71 16.02 3.19
N ASN A 203 7.25 16.62 4.26
CA ASN A 203 8.68 16.98 4.33
C ASN A 203 9.50 15.70 4.42
N TYR A 204 10.01 15.18 3.30
CA TYR A 204 10.84 13.99 3.28
C TYR A 204 12.29 14.31 3.64
N GLN A 205 12.79 13.66 4.68
CA GLN A 205 14.20 13.60 4.98
C GLN A 205 14.82 12.41 4.23
N SER A 206 15.85 12.67 3.43
CA SER A 206 16.56 11.63 2.68
C SER A 206 17.64 10.97 3.53
N PHE A 207 17.64 9.64 3.56
CA PHE A 207 18.65 8.84 4.22
C PHE A 207 19.32 7.93 3.20
N LYS A 208 20.64 7.85 3.26
CA LYS A 208 21.46 6.96 2.42
C LYS A 208 22.16 5.96 3.31
N ASP A 209 22.03 4.68 2.96
CA ASP A 209 22.84 3.62 3.55
C ASP A 209 24.19 3.57 2.83
N THR A 210 25.25 3.90 3.56
CA THR A 210 26.64 3.84 3.08
C THR A 210 27.32 2.54 3.44
N ASP A 211 26.69 1.71 4.27
CA ASP A 211 27.29 0.52 4.84
C ASP A 211 26.92 -0.70 4.01
N GLN A 212 27.87 -1.61 3.81
CA GLN A 212 27.59 -2.87 3.13
C GLN A 212 26.75 -3.80 4.04
N PRO A 213 25.88 -4.66 3.47
CA PRO A 213 25.20 -5.69 4.25
C PRO A 213 26.23 -6.58 4.94
N GLU A 214 26.16 -6.70 6.26
CA GLU A 214 26.89 -7.75 6.96
C GLU A 214 26.20 -9.09 6.69
N ALA A 215 26.96 -10.07 6.18
CA ALA A 215 26.48 -11.44 6.08
C ALA A 215 26.11 -11.92 7.48
N THR A 216 24.82 -12.17 7.72
CA THR A 216 24.38 -12.68 9.01
C THR A 216 24.42 -14.19 8.95
N GLU A 217 25.29 -14.81 9.76
CA GLU A 217 25.42 -16.27 9.83
C GLU A 217 24.09 -16.95 10.14
N VAL A 218 23.82 -18.02 9.38
CA VAL A 218 22.64 -18.85 9.50
C VAL A 218 22.90 -19.95 10.54
N ALA A 219 22.07 -19.99 11.59
CA ALA A 219 22.03 -21.16 12.47
C ALA A 219 21.36 -22.33 11.74
N THR A 220 22.04 -23.48 11.74
CA THR A 220 21.65 -24.77 11.14
C THR A 220 20.29 -25.25 11.68
N PRO A 221 19.43 -25.91 10.86
CA PRO A 221 18.10 -26.33 11.29
C PRO A 221 18.12 -27.37 12.40
N SER A 222 17.29 -27.18 13.43
CA SER A 222 16.88 -28.26 14.33
C SER A 222 15.66 -28.96 13.73
N SER A 223 15.81 -30.23 13.33
CA SER A 223 14.70 -31.09 12.92
C SER A 223 13.84 -31.39 14.14
N ASN A 224 12.67 -30.77 14.22
CA ASN A 224 11.60 -31.22 15.09
C ASN A 224 10.30 -31.05 14.31
N ASP A 225 9.60 -32.16 14.04
CA ASP A 225 8.54 -32.28 13.02
C ASP A 225 7.30 -31.40 13.27
N ASN A 226 7.25 -30.67 14.39
CA ASN A 226 6.14 -29.79 14.79
C ASN A 226 6.51 -28.30 14.84
N LYS A 227 7.69 -27.89 14.36
CA LYS A 227 8.09 -26.48 14.29
C LYS A 227 7.91 -25.93 12.88
N PRO A 228 7.49 -24.66 12.72
CA PRO A 228 7.53 -24.01 11.41
C PRO A 228 8.97 -24.01 10.89
N LEU A 229 9.11 -24.00 9.56
CA LEU A 229 10.39 -23.87 8.88
C LEU A 229 11.13 -22.62 9.40
N LEU A 230 12.46 -22.64 9.34
CA LEU A 230 13.22 -21.44 9.69
C LEU A 230 12.93 -20.32 8.69
N GLU A 231 12.91 -19.07 9.15
CA GLU A 231 12.68 -17.90 8.28
C GLU A 231 13.71 -17.79 7.14
N THR A 232 14.87 -18.43 7.26
CA THR A 232 15.91 -18.48 6.23
C THR A 232 15.87 -19.75 5.38
N ASP A 233 14.89 -20.63 5.59
CA ASP A 233 14.79 -21.90 4.86
C ASP A 233 14.54 -21.66 3.37
N ASN A 234 15.29 -22.36 2.52
CA ASN A 234 15.22 -22.24 1.07
C ASN A 234 13.84 -22.63 0.51
N LEU A 235 13.04 -23.43 1.21
CA LEU A 235 11.68 -23.75 0.77
C LEU A 235 10.73 -22.55 0.88
N LEU A 236 11.04 -21.55 1.72
CA LEU A 236 10.23 -20.35 1.88
C LEU A 236 10.57 -19.24 0.90
N GLN A 237 11.73 -19.31 0.22
CA GLN A 237 12.29 -18.19 -0.54
C GLN A 237 11.32 -17.58 -1.57
N GLU A 238 10.42 -18.40 -2.16
CA GLU A 238 9.44 -17.88 -3.10
C GLU A 238 8.45 -16.92 -2.42
N TYR A 239 8.05 -17.19 -1.19
CA TYR A 239 7.16 -16.34 -0.41
C TYR A 239 7.89 -15.13 0.21
N GLN A 240 9.18 -14.97 -0.07
CA GLN A 240 10.04 -13.95 0.52
C GLN A 240 10.51 -12.94 -0.52
N ASP A 241 9.77 -12.78 -1.61
CA ASP A 241 10.06 -11.77 -2.63
C ASP A 241 9.80 -10.36 -2.11
N PHE A 242 10.84 -9.67 -1.65
CA PHE A 242 10.70 -8.36 -1.01
C PHE A 242 10.18 -7.33 -2.00
N LYS A 243 10.73 -7.31 -3.22
CA LYS A 243 10.30 -6.33 -4.22
C LYS A 243 8.83 -6.52 -4.57
N ARG A 244 8.38 -7.76 -4.84
CA ARG A 244 6.96 -8.03 -5.15
C ARG A 244 6.05 -7.75 -3.97
N GLY A 245 6.54 -7.98 -2.74
CA GLY A 245 5.82 -7.65 -1.52
C GLY A 245 5.51 -6.16 -1.33
N LEU A 246 6.19 -5.28 -2.07
CA LEU A 246 5.99 -3.83 -2.01
C LEU A 246 5.24 -3.25 -3.22
N LEU A 247 5.01 -4.03 -4.28
CA LEU A 247 4.55 -3.52 -5.59
C LEU A 247 3.03 -3.29 -5.70
N PHE A 248 2.24 -3.79 -4.76
CA PHE A 248 0.79 -3.90 -4.92
C PHE A 248 -0.03 -2.86 -4.15
N SER A 249 0.60 -1.96 -3.38
CA SER A 249 -0.03 -0.79 -2.77
C SER A 249 0.96 0.03 -1.95
N SER A 250 0.46 1.11 -1.32
CA SER A 250 1.07 1.58 -0.08
C SER A 250 0.69 0.66 1.07
N LEU A 251 1.70 0.21 1.79
CA LEU A 251 1.58 -0.73 2.88
C LEU A 251 1.44 0.04 4.20
N VAL A 252 0.44 -0.29 5.01
CA VAL A 252 0.22 0.29 6.34
C VAL A 252 0.54 -0.72 7.43
N LEU A 253 1.15 -0.27 8.53
CA LEU A 253 1.49 -1.13 9.66
C LEU A 253 0.22 -1.54 10.40
N VAL A 254 -0.02 -2.83 10.54
CA VAL A 254 -1.19 -3.38 11.25
C VAL A 254 -0.78 -3.99 12.58
N TYR A 255 0.24 -4.85 12.59
CA TYR A 255 0.76 -5.47 13.82
C TYR A 255 2.24 -5.19 14.01
N SER A 256 2.63 -4.92 15.25
CA SER A 256 4.02 -4.85 15.69
C SER A 256 4.22 -5.74 16.92
N SER A 257 5.34 -6.46 16.95
CA SER A 257 5.80 -7.21 18.12
C SER A 257 6.58 -6.34 19.11
N TYR A 258 6.72 -5.04 18.86
CA TYR A 258 7.35 -4.09 19.77
C TYR A 258 6.41 -2.91 20.01
N GLY A 259 5.73 -2.92 21.16
CA GLY A 259 4.66 -1.95 21.44
C GLY A 259 5.14 -0.52 21.69
N ASP A 260 6.34 -0.39 22.27
CA ASP A 260 6.97 0.87 22.65
C ASP A 260 7.96 1.41 21.60
N ASP A 261 7.89 0.89 20.37
CA ASP A 261 8.70 1.38 19.26
C ASP A 261 8.45 2.89 19.05
N ARG A 262 9.51 3.69 19.16
CA ARG A 262 9.49 5.13 18.92
C ARG A 262 9.65 5.47 17.44
N PHE A 263 10.14 4.52 16.64
CA PHE A 263 10.37 4.65 15.20
C PHE A 263 9.64 3.56 14.39
N PRO A 264 8.32 3.38 14.58
CA PRO A 264 7.55 2.46 13.75
C PRO A 264 7.50 2.97 12.31
N LEU A 265 7.56 2.06 11.33
CA LEU A 265 7.26 2.40 9.94
C LEU A 265 5.75 2.34 9.81
N CYS A 266 5.07 3.48 9.81
CA CYS A 266 3.61 3.53 9.81
C CYS A 266 3.01 3.22 8.45
N MET A 267 3.72 3.63 7.39
CA MET A 267 3.34 3.37 6.02
C MET A 267 4.58 3.29 5.16
N ILE A 268 4.61 2.36 4.21
CA ILE A 268 5.68 2.19 3.22
C ILE A 268 5.06 2.27 1.82
N THR A 269 5.53 3.20 1.02
CA THR A 269 5.22 3.27 -0.42
C THR A 269 6.49 3.01 -1.20
N TYR A 270 6.43 2.02 -2.09
CA TYR A 270 7.53 1.73 -2.99
C TYR A 270 7.30 2.41 -4.34
N LYS A 271 8.25 3.27 -4.74
CA LYS A 271 8.29 3.84 -6.09
C LYS A 271 9.40 3.11 -6.88
N PRO A 272 9.06 2.19 -7.81
CA PRO A 272 10.05 1.64 -8.72
C PRO A 272 10.63 2.78 -9.58
N ASN A 273 11.96 2.79 -9.75
CA ASN A 273 12.67 3.94 -10.30
C ASN A 273 12.17 4.38 -11.69
N GLU A 274 11.83 5.66 -11.76
CA GLU A 274 12.15 6.54 -12.88
C GLU A 274 13.68 6.50 -13.09
N THR A 275 14.13 6.33 -14.33
CA THR A 275 15.51 5.94 -14.70
C THR A 275 16.64 6.82 -14.11
N PRO A 276 17.83 6.27 -13.72
CA PRO A 276 18.26 4.86 -13.73
C PRO A 276 18.94 4.44 -12.41
N GLY A 277 18.17 3.97 -11.42
CA GLY A 277 18.72 3.13 -10.34
C GLY A 277 18.06 1.74 -10.38
N PRO A 278 18.72 0.66 -9.95
CA PRO A 278 18.23 -0.70 -10.20
C PRO A 278 16.95 -1.06 -9.43
N HIS A 279 16.70 -0.41 -8.29
CA HIS A 279 15.76 -0.94 -7.29
C HIS A 279 14.75 0.06 -6.70
N GLY A 280 14.77 1.36 -7.00
CA GLY A 280 13.73 2.30 -6.51
C GLY A 280 14.04 2.97 -5.17
N ASN A 281 13.05 3.71 -4.65
CA ASN A 281 13.07 4.31 -3.32
C ASN A 281 11.90 3.82 -2.46
N LEU A 282 12.11 3.73 -1.16
CA LEU A 282 11.05 3.59 -0.16
C LEU A 282 10.70 4.96 0.39
N TYR A 283 9.43 5.31 0.32
CA TYR A 283 8.84 6.49 0.96
C TYR A 283 8.08 6.03 2.19
N ILE A 284 8.48 6.50 3.36
CA ILE A 284 8.05 5.95 4.64
C ILE A 284 7.46 7.06 5.49
N LEU A 285 6.24 6.87 5.99
CA LEU A 285 5.71 7.65 7.10
C LEU A 285 6.13 6.98 8.40
N THR A 286 6.67 7.76 9.33
CA THR A 286 7.09 7.27 10.65
C THR A 286 6.86 8.33 11.71
N SER A 287 6.55 7.93 12.93
CA SER A 287 6.49 8.85 14.09
C SER A 287 7.86 9.14 14.71
N GLY A 288 8.93 8.48 14.23
CA GLY A 288 10.26 8.59 14.82
C GLY A 288 11.10 9.79 14.35
N LEU A 289 10.55 10.62 13.45
CA LEU A 289 11.11 11.92 13.06
C LEU A 289 10.39 13.05 13.82
N SER A 290 10.70 14.32 13.53
CA SER A 290 9.82 15.39 14.00
C SER A 290 8.43 15.16 13.41
N GLY A 291 7.39 15.25 14.23
CA GLY A 291 6.10 14.53 14.04
C GLY A 291 5.31 14.75 12.75
N ASP A 292 5.79 15.57 11.81
CA ASP A 292 5.19 15.92 10.52
C ASP A 292 6.12 15.59 9.31
N GLN A 293 7.26 14.96 9.56
CA GLN A 293 8.23 14.55 8.56
C GLN A 293 7.97 13.13 8.07
N ALA A 294 8.46 12.87 6.86
CA ALA A 294 8.50 11.56 6.25
C ALA A 294 9.95 11.21 5.93
N MET A 295 10.21 9.93 5.67
CA MET A 295 11.52 9.43 5.32
C MET A 295 11.53 8.96 3.88
N VAL A 296 12.61 9.25 3.15
CA VAL A 296 12.90 8.58 1.89
C VAL A 296 14.26 7.93 1.97
N GLN A 297 14.34 6.66 1.56
CA GLN A 297 15.61 5.95 1.44
C GLN A 297 15.70 5.18 0.12
N GLU A 298 16.92 4.96 -0.34
CA GLU A 298 17.17 4.07 -1.47
C GLU A 298 16.79 2.63 -1.08
N PHE A 299 16.07 1.94 -1.95
CA PHE A 299 15.74 0.53 -1.75
C PHE A 299 16.83 -0.34 -2.36
N LYS A 300 17.56 -1.09 -1.52
CA LYS A 300 18.62 -2.02 -1.96
C LYS A 300 18.35 -3.42 -1.43
N PRO A 301 17.40 -4.16 -2.04
CA PRO A 301 17.16 -5.54 -1.63
C PRO A 301 18.31 -6.44 -2.09
N TYR A 302 18.61 -7.45 -1.30
CA TYR A 302 19.64 -8.45 -1.55
C TYR A 302 19.15 -9.84 -1.13
N LYS A 303 19.80 -10.87 -1.69
CA LYS A 303 19.51 -12.27 -1.34
C LYS A 303 20.07 -12.64 0.03
N LEU A 304 19.41 -13.59 0.69
CA LEU A 304 19.99 -14.29 1.83
C LEU A 304 20.91 -15.42 1.34
N ASP A 305 21.80 -15.89 2.21
CA ASP A 305 22.66 -17.02 1.90
C ASP A 305 21.84 -18.28 1.59
N GLY A 306 22.22 -18.99 0.53
CA GLY A 306 21.48 -20.16 0.04
C GLY A 306 20.24 -19.84 -0.80
N HIS A 307 19.76 -18.58 -0.81
CA HIS A 307 18.59 -18.17 -1.58
C HIS A 307 18.94 -17.82 -3.03
N ASN A 308 17.95 -17.94 -3.91
CA ASN A 308 18.03 -17.44 -5.28
C ASN A 308 18.01 -15.90 -5.29
N ASP A 309 18.84 -15.29 -6.13
CA ASP A 309 18.91 -13.83 -6.30
C ASP A 309 17.61 -13.22 -6.86
N THR A 310 16.69 -14.03 -7.36
CA THR A 310 15.38 -13.57 -7.87
C THR A 310 14.53 -12.90 -6.79
N PHE A 311 14.50 -13.45 -5.57
CA PHE A 311 13.55 -13.03 -4.54
C PHE A 311 14.06 -11.84 -3.71
N LYS A 312 15.38 -11.80 -3.46
CA LYS A 312 16.04 -10.74 -2.67
C LYS A 312 15.31 -10.47 -1.34
N ALA A 313 15.29 -11.49 -0.50
CA ALA A 313 14.46 -11.58 0.71
C ALA A 313 14.82 -10.59 1.83
N ALA A 314 15.86 -9.78 1.69
CA ALA A 314 16.27 -8.84 2.73
C ALA A 314 16.64 -7.47 2.16
N ALA A 315 16.48 -6.43 2.98
CA ALA A 315 16.98 -5.09 2.69
C ALA A 315 17.28 -4.38 4.01
N ARG A 316 18.22 -3.42 3.98
CA ARG A 316 18.47 -2.57 5.14
C ARG A 316 17.50 -1.41 5.16
N ILE A 317 16.80 -1.25 6.29
CA ILE A 317 15.82 -0.18 6.50
C ILE A 317 16.28 0.66 7.67
N ARG A 318 16.19 1.98 7.51
CA ARG A 318 16.48 2.94 8.57
C ARG A 318 15.46 2.79 9.70
N ARG A 319 15.97 2.68 10.92
CA ARG A 319 15.23 2.72 12.19
C ARG A 319 15.88 3.69 13.14
N ASP A 320 15.39 3.76 14.37
CA ASP A 320 16.07 4.49 15.44
C ASP A 320 17.50 3.98 15.59
N GLY A 321 18.47 4.89 15.59
CA GLY A 321 19.90 4.57 15.74
C GLY A 321 20.65 4.07 14.50
N GLY A 322 20.02 3.71 13.38
CA GLY A 322 20.80 3.13 12.26
C GLY A 322 20.01 2.47 11.13
N PHE A 323 20.73 1.87 10.18
CA PHE A 323 20.19 0.98 9.16
C PHE A 323 20.29 -0.47 9.62
N TYR A 324 19.15 -1.16 9.68
CA TYR A 324 19.06 -2.55 10.15
C TYR A 324 18.53 -3.46 9.04
N GLU A 325 19.09 -4.66 8.96
CA GLU A 325 18.55 -5.69 8.07
C GLU A 325 17.12 -6.05 8.47
N SER A 326 16.20 -5.90 7.52
CA SER A 326 14.83 -6.37 7.59
C SER A 326 14.64 -7.47 6.54
N ARG A 327 14.15 -8.62 6.97
CA ARG A 327 13.93 -9.81 6.14
C ARG A 327 12.44 -10.04 5.96
N VAL A 328 12.05 -10.52 4.79
CA VAL A 328 10.68 -10.95 4.54
C VAL A 328 10.50 -12.34 5.14
N ILE A 329 9.55 -12.47 6.07
CA ILE A 329 9.09 -13.79 6.53
C ILE A 329 8.17 -14.38 5.46
N PHE A 330 7.20 -13.56 5.02
CA PHE A 330 6.18 -13.96 4.07
C PHE A 330 5.58 -12.73 3.37
N THR A 331 5.23 -12.89 2.10
CA THR A 331 4.33 -12.00 1.37
C THR A 331 3.43 -12.84 0.48
N ASP A 332 2.16 -12.45 0.39
CA ASP A 332 1.22 -12.98 -0.61
C ASP A 332 1.43 -12.31 -1.99
N ARG A 333 2.35 -11.34 -2.07
CA ARG A 333 2.66 -10.52 -3.26
C ARG A 333 1.46 -9.72 -3.78
N ARG A 334 0.41 -9.54 -2.95
CA ARG A 334 -0.88 -8.95 -3.33
C ARG A 334 -1.44 -7.95 -2.34
N GLN A 335 -1.38 -8.26 -1.05
CA GLN A 335 -2.02 -7.47 0.00
C GLN A 335 -1.20 -7.35 1.27
N CYS A 336 -0.19 -8.17 1.51
CA CYS A 336 0.58 -8.10 2.74
C CYS A 336 2.08 -8.35 2.59
N ILE A 337 2.82 -7.92 3.60
CA ILE A 337 4.19 -8.35 3.82
C ILE A 337 4.46 -8.43 5.33
N LEU A 338 5.17 -9.49 5.74
CA LEU A 338 5.65 -9.69 7.10
C LEU A 338 7.16 -9.50 7.12
N LEU A 339 7.63 -8.60 7.97
CA LEU A 339 9.05 -8.27 8.10
C LEU A 339 9.58 -8.67 9.47
N ARG A 340 10.80 -9.21 9.49
CA ARG A 340 11.62 -9.41 10.68
C ARG A 340 12.81 -8.48 10.65
N THR A 341 13.09 -7.75 11.72
CA THR A 341 14.31 -6.96 11.91
C THR A 341 15.08 -7.48 13.13
N PRO A 342 15.93 -8.53 12.99
CA PRO A 342 16.52 -9.24 14.13
C PRO A 342 17.34 -8.35 15.07
N LYS A 343 18.19 -7.50 14.49
CA LYS A 343 19.09 -6.58 15.22
C LYS A 343 18.37 -5.36 15.82
N TYR A 344 17.07 -5.21 15.59
CA TYR A 344 16.23 -4.14 16.15
C TYR A 344 15.12 -4.77 17.00
N HIS A 345 15.44 -5.12 18.25
CA HIS A 345 14.50 -5.76 19.20
C HIS A 345 13.85 -7.06 18.70
N ASN A 346 14.47 -7.76 17.75
CA ASN A 346 13.87 -8.90 17.07
C ASN A 346 12.46 -8.60 16.50
N LEU A 347 12.25 -7.33 16.10
CA LEU A 347 10.97 -6.77 15.69
C LEU A 347 10.33 -7.59 14.58
N CYS A 348 9.06 -7.92 14.74
CA CYS A 348 8.23 -8.48 13.70
C CYS A 348 7.01 -7.60 13.43
N GLU A 349 6.83 -7.25 12.17
CA GLU A 349 5.78 -6.35 11.70
C GLU A 349 4.96 -6.99 10.59
N LEU A 350 3.64 -6.79 10.64
CA LEU A 350 2.72 -7.11 9.56
C LEU A 350 2.24 -5.82 8.92
N PHE A 351 2.42 -5.72 7.62
CA PHE A 351 1.88 -4.63 6.81
C PHE A 351 0.82 -5.14 5.84
N THR A 352 -0.18 -4.29 5.55
CA THR A 352 -1.26 -4.58 4.60
C THR A 352 -1.43 -3.46 3.58
N GLY A 353 -1.95 -3.76 2.39
CA GLY A 353 -2.19 -2.79 1.32
C GLY A 353 -3.31 -1.80 1.67
N GLY A 354 -2.94 -0.63 2.17
CA GLY A 354 -3.77 0.58 2.35
C GLY A 354 -5.00 0.50 3.26
N ARG A 355 -5.45 -0.69 3.64
CA ARG A 355 -6.56 -0.91 4.58
C ARG A 355 -6.06 -1.50 5.88
N TYR A 356 -6.52 -0.89 6.97
CA TYR A 356 -6.55 -1.52 8.28
C TYR A 356 -7.71 -2.52 8.29
N THR A 357 -7.53 -3.63 7.59
CA THR A 357 -8.45 -4.76 7.71
C THR A 357 -8.25 -5.33 9.10
N ASN A 358 -9.06 -4.86 10.06
CA ASN A 358 -9.30 -5.59 11.30
C ASN A 358 -9.53 -7.04 10.88
N GLY A 359 -8.78 -8.01 11.41
CA GLY A 359 -8.64 -9.42 10.96
C GLY A 359 -9.93 -10.25 10.79
N ILE A 360 -10.86 -9.71 10.02
CA ILE A 360 -12.19 -10.19 9.62
C ILE A 360 -12.05 -10.89 8.27
N LEU A 361 -11.04 -10.51 7.47
CA LEU A 361 -10.56 -11.34 6.38
C LEU A 361 -9.55 -12.33 6.96
N ASN A 362 -9.84 -13.63 6.85
CA ASN A 362 -8.93 -14.75 7.08
C ASN A 362 -7.75 -14.69 6.08
N ASN A 363 -6.99 -13.59 6.08
CA ASN A 363 -5.82 -13.46 5.25
C ASN A 363 -4.70 -14.30 5.88
N ILE A 364 -4.13 -15.21 5.09
CA ILE A 364 -3.01 -16.09 5.43
C ILE A 364 -1.89 -15.35 6.18
N CYS A 365 -1.68 -14.07 5.89
CA CYS A 365 -0.68 -13.23 6.55
C CYS A 365 -0.86 -13.10 8.07
N PHE A 366 -2.09 -13.01 8.57
CA PHE A 366 -2.35 -12.96 10.02
C PHE A 366 -2.07 -14.31 10.69
N PHE A 367 -2.39 -15.40 10.00
CA PHE A 367 -2.07 -16.74 10.45
C PHE A 367 -0.55 -16.95 10.51
N ILE A 368 0.16 -16.63 9.43
CA ILE A 368 1.62 -16.73 9.36
C ILE A 368 2.28 -15.83 10.43
N TYR A 369 1.76 -14.62 10.67
CA TYR A 369 2.25 -13.76 11.74
C TYR A 369 2.14 -14.47 13.10
N THR A 370 1.00 -15.10 13.38
CA THR A 370 0.80 -15.84 14.64
C THR A 370 1.79 -17.01 14.77
N VAL A 371 2.11 -17.69 13.67
CA VAL A 371 3.05 -18.81 13.63
C VAL A 371 4.49 -18.36 13.91
N TYR A 372 4.97 -17.30 13.27
CA TYR A 372 6.37 -16.86 13.36
C TYR A 372 6.64 -15.80 14.44
N CYS A 373 5.64 -14.96 14.73
CA CYS A 373 5.79 -13.77 15.55
C CYS A 373 4.93 -13.79 16.81
N LYS A 374 4.08 -14.81 16.97
CA LYS A 374 3.17 -14.97 18.11
C LYS A 374 2.14 -13.84 18.16
N GLN A 375 1.66 -13.47 19.35
CA GLN A 375 0.72 -12.38 19.51
C GLN A 375 1.42 -11.03 19.35
N PRO A 376 0.82 -10.09 18.61
CA PRO A 376 1.38 -8.75 18.49
C PRO A 376 1.27 -8.00 19.82
N GLU A 377 2.31 -7.24 20.17
CA GLU A 377 2.28 -6.35 21.32
C GLU A 377 1.40 -5.13 21.05
N LYS A 378 1.36 -4.66 19.79
CA LYS A 378 0.55 -3.52 19.38
C LYS A 378 -0.18 -3.78 18.08
N ARG A 379 -1.44 -3.33 18.04
CA ARG A 379 -2.32 -3.38 16.87
C ARG A 379 -2.71 -1.96 16.50
N PHE A 380 -2.62 -1.66 15.21
CA PHE A 380 -3.02 -0.39 14.63
C PHE A 380 -4.30 -0.60 13.83
N THR A 381 -5.25 0.32 14.00
CA THR A 381 -6.58 0.24 13.36
C THR A 381 -6.82 1.39 12.38
N LYS A 382 -5.96 2.41 12.41
CA LYS A 382 -5.94 3.54 11.48
C LYS A 382 -4.54 4.14 11.42
N LEU A 383 -4.24 4.90 10.35
CA LEU A 383 -2.94 5.55 10.17
C LEU A 383 -2.60 6.51 11.30
N GLY A 384 -3.60 7.19 11.85
CA GLY A 384 -3.44 8.07 13.00
C GLY A 384 -2.97 7.37 14.28
N ASP A 385 -3.15 6.06 14.42
CA ASP A 385 -2.66 5.31 15.59
C ASP A 385 -1.13 5.18 15.57
N CYS A 386 -0.52 5.23 14.38
CA CYS A 386 0.93 5.16 14.20
C CYS A 386 1.54 6.51 13.83
N TRP A 387 0.94 7.24 12.89
CA TRP A 387 1.40 8.54 12.39
C TRP A 387 0.39 9.64 12.79
N PRO A 388 0.61 10.35 13.92
CA PRO A 388 -0.41 11.20 14.53
C PRO A 388 -1.05 12.28 13.65
N PRO A 389 -0.36 12.92 12.67
CA PRO A 389 -1.02 13.94 11.85
C PRO A 389 -2.09 13.40 10.88
N ALA A 390 -2.24 12.06 10.75
CA ALA A 390 -3.39 11.45 10.09
C ALA A 390 -4.63 11.37 11.00
N ASN A 391 -4.53 11.74 12.28
CA ASN A 391 -5.71 11.89 13.13
C ASN A 391 -6.48 13.16 12.75
N LYS A 392 -7.79 13.01 12.57
CA LYS A 392 -8.71 14.10 12.86
C LYS A 392 -8.61 14.40 14.35
N LYS A 393 -8.10 15.59 14.71
CA LYS A 393 -8.48 16.17 15.99
C LYS A 393 -9.88 16.73 15.76
N ASN A 394 -10.85 16.25 16.51
CA ASN A 394 -12.17 16.87 16.58
C ASN A 394 -12.04 18.33 17.00
#